data_AF-Q8KPW6-F1
#
_entry.id   AF-Q8KPW6-F1
#
_cell.length_a   1.000
_cell.length_b   1.000
_cell.length_c   1.000
_cell.angle_alpha   90.00
_cell.angle_beta   90.00
_cell.angle_gamma   90.00
#
_symmetry.space_group_name_H-M   'P 1'
#
loop_
_entity.id
_entity.type
_entity.pdbx_description
1 polymer ?
#
loop_
_entity_poly.entity_id
_entity_poly.type
_entity_poly.pdbx_seq_one_letter_code
_entity_poly.pdbx_strand_id
1 'polypeptide(L)'
;MEHTDSLRPFRLSAADIDSYGLKEGGSAVLEYLGAPMAIFDITEIYEYDLDQMAEKTYGTTDLRHPGVKKTKAYKDRFIGGGITLINEPVFNAPFSNFWLTPRQHRDALRKKGWKNVVAHQTRNVPHTGHEALMKQAWFAANEDQSVDTLKTGILVNAIIGQKRVGDYIDEAILLTQDALRTNGYFRENVHMGVLHALGHALCRPPRGHLPRDSQDESRVHTSH
;
A
#
# COMPACT_ATOMS: atom_id res chain seq x y z
N MET A 1 -5.18 -6.76 -19.04
CA MET A 1 -5.18 -7.81 -18.01
C MET A 1 -5.34 -7.09 -16.69
N GLU A 2 -6.46 -7.34 -16.02
CA GLU A 2 -7.05 -6.49 -14.97
C GLU A 2 -6.10 -6.32 -13.78
N HIS A 3 -5.55 -5.11 -13.63
CA HIS A 3 -4.89 -4.67 -12.40
C HIS A 3 -5.98 -4.46 -11.35
N THR A 4 -6.26 -5.50 -10.56
CA THR A 4 -6.96 -5.34 -9.30
C THR A 4 -5.93 -4.85 -8.29
N ASP A 5 -5.74 -3.53 -8.24
CA ASP A 5 -5.32 -2.91 -6.98
C ASP A 5 -6.27 -3.47 -5.92
N SER A 6 -5.71 -4.22 -4.97
CA SER A 6 -6.46 -4.83 -3.88
C SER A 6 -6.98 -3.73 -2.97
N LEU A 7 -8.03 -3.04 -3.43
CA LEU A 7 -9.00 -2.36 -2.60
C LEU A 7 -9.51 -3.43 -1.65
N ARG A 8 -9.01 -3.43 -0.41
CA ARG A 8 -9.59 -4.29 0.61
C ARG A 8 -11.03 -3.80 0.77
N PRO A 9 -12.03 -4.63 0.44
CA PRO A 9 -13.40 -4.19 0.54
C PRO A 9 -13.73 -3.92 2.00
N PHE A 10 -14.50 -2.86 2.25
CA PHE A 10 -14.99 -2.55 3.59
C PHE A 10 -15.96 -3.67 4.00
N ARG A 11 -15.55 -4.47 4.98
CA ARG A 11 -16.27 -5.64 5.49
C ARG A 11 -17.08 -5.23 6.69
N LEU A 12 -18.39 -5.11 6.51
CA LEU A 12 -19.31 -4.78 7.59
C LEU A 12 -20.36 -5.88 7.70
N SER A 13 -20.94 -6.05 8.90
CA SER A 13 -22.09 -6.93 9.05
C SER A 13 -23.37 -6.17 8.76
N ALA A 14 -24.47 -6.88 8.44
CA ALA A 14 -25.78 -6.24 8.30
C ALA A 14 -26.13 -5.36 9.51
N ALA A 15 -25.85 -5.84 10.73
CA ALA A 15 -26.06 -5.07 11.96
C ALA A 15 -25.20 -3.79 12.04
N ASP A 16 -23.96 -3.81 11.52
CA ASP A 16 -23.12 -2.61 11.49
C ASP A 16 -23.68 -1.58 10.52
N ILE A 17 -24.09 -2.04 9.32
CA ILE A 17 -24.68 -1.21 8.27
C ILE A 17 -25.91 -0.48 8.80
N ASP A 18 -26.80 -1.20 9.49
CA ASP A 18 -27.98 -0.63 10.12
C ASP A 18 -27.62 0.35 11.24
N SER A 19 -26.66 0.01 12.10
CA SER A 19 -26.23 0.88 13.21
C SER A 19 -25.65 2.21 12.74
N TYR A 20 -24.93 2.18 11.60
CA TYR A 20 -24.32 3.36 10.99
C TYR A 20 -25.26 4.08 10.02
N GLY A 21 -26.45 3.52 9.75
CA GLY A 21 -27.42 4.07 8.82
C GLY A 21 -26.93 4.13 7.38
N LEU A 22 -26.04 3.19 6.98
CA LEU A 22 -25.44 3.16 5.65
C LEU A 22 -26.45 2.66 4.63
N LYS A 23 -26.54 3.36 3.50
CA LYS A 23 -27.47 3.03 2.40
C LYS A 23 -26.79 3.26 1.07
N GLU A 24 -27.20 2.50 0.06
CA GLU A 24 -26.83 2.77 -1.34
C GLU A 24 -27.31 4.16 -1.75
N GLY A 25 -26.46 4.90 -2.47
CA GLY A 25 -26.66 6.31 -2.81
C GLY A 25 -26.37 7.28 -1.66
N GLY A 26 -26.04 6.78 -0.47
CA GLY A 26 -25.60 7.58 0.67
C GLY A 26 -24.11 7.90 0.62
N SER A 27 -23.69 8.81 1.50
CA SER A 27 -22.27 9.06 1.79
C SER A 27 -21.98 8.74 3.24
N ALA A 28 -20.73 8.43 3.54
CA ALA A 28 -20.21 8.23 4.89
C ALA A 28 -18.84 8.90 5.02
N VAL A 29 -18.47 9.35 6.22
CA VAL A 29 -17.15 9.88 6.55
C VAL A 29 -16.29 8.76 7.13
N LEU A 30 -15.15 8.51 6.51
CA LEU A 30 -14.12 7.63 7.06
C LEU A 30 -13.29 8.42 8.07
N GLU A 31 -13.30 7.97 9.33
CA GLU A 31 -12.49 8.53 10.40
C GLU A 31 -11.30 7.62 10.74
N TYR A 32 -10.18 8.25 11.09
CA TYR A 32 -9.01 7.58 11.66
C TYR A 32 -8.62 8.31 12.94
N LEU A 33 -8.54 7.57 14.06
CA LEU A 33 -8.27 8.11 15.40
C LEU A 33 -9.14 9.32 15.80
N GLY A 34 -10.40 9.33 15.34
CA GLY A 34 -11.36 10.41 15.62
C GLY A 34 -11.23 11.65 14.73
N ALA A 35 -10.33 11.64 13.74
CA ALA A 35 -10.21 12.69 12.73
C ALA A 35 -10.84 12.24 11.40
N PRO A 36 -11.62 13.10 10.71
CA PRO A 36 -12.16 12.79 9.38
C PRO A 36 -11.02 12.71 8.37
N MET A 37 -10.94 11.61 7.62
CA MET A 37 -9.89 11.34 6.64
C MET A 37 -10.43 11.42 5.22
N ALA A 38 -11.59 10.82 4.95
CA ALA A 38 -12.16 10.75 3.61
C ALA A 38 -13.70 10.71 3.66
N ILE A 39 -14.34 11.02 2.53
CA ILE A 39 -15.75 10.74 2.26
C ILE A 39 -15.81 9.48 1.42
N PHE A 40 -16.68 8.55 1.79
CA PHE A 40 -16.99 7.33 1.06
C PHE A 40 -18.43 7.39 0.54
N ASP A 41 -18.56 7.41 -0.78
CA ASP A 41 -19.83 7.52 -1.47
C ASP A 41 -20.29 6.14 -1.89
N ILE A 42 -21.30 5.63 -1.20
CA ILE A 42 -21.72 4.23 -1.28
C ILE A 42 -22.55 4.04 -2.54
N THR A 43 -22.04 3.27 -3.49
CA THR A 43 -22.75 2.94 -4.72
C THR A 43 -23.45 1.59 -4.62
N GLU A 44 -22.89 0.65 -3.85
CA GLU A 44 -23.40 -0.72 -3.77
C GLU A 44 -23.11 -1.36 -2.40
N ILE A 45 -24.04 -2.18 -1.94
CA ILE A 45 -23.92 -3.04 -0.76
C ILE A 45 -24.33 -4.46 -1.16
N TYR A 46 -23.39 -5.41 -1.14
CA TYR A 46 -23.66 -6.77 -1.62
C TYR A 46 -23.19 -7.87 -0.67
N GLU A 47 -23.90 -8.99 -0.74
CA GLU A 47 -23.54 -10.26 -0.12
C GLU A 47 -22.57 -11.04 -1.02
N TYR A 48 -21.81 -11.95 -0.42
CA TYR A 48 -20.82 -12.71 -1.16
C TYR A 48 -20.63 -14.10 -0.57
N ASP A 49 -20.36 -15.05 -1.46
CA ASP A 49 -20.01 -16.42 -1.07
C ASP A 49 -18.51 -16.50 -0.74
N LEU A 50 -18.23 -16.73 0.53
CA LEU A 50 -16.88 -16.87 1.05
C LEU A 50 -16.14 -18.11 0.55
N ASP A 51 -16.83 -19.22 0.28
CA ASP A 51 -16.22 -20.42 -0.32
C ASP A 51 -15.83 -20.13 -1.76
N GLN A 52 -16.76 -19.57 -2.54
CA GLN A 52 -16.48 -19.25 -3.93
C GLN A 52 -15.34 -18.23 -4.05
N MET A 53 -15.30 -17.23 -3.17
CA MET A 53 -14.20 -16.27 -3.12
C MET A 53 -12.87 -16.92 -2.75
N ALA A 54 -12.85 -17.78 -1.74
CA ALA A 54 -11.63 -18.49 -1.32
C ALA A 54 -11.10 -19.37 -2.46
N GLU A 55 -11.97 -20.13 -3.10
CA GLU A 55 -11.61 -21.00 -4.23
C GLU A 55 -11.06 -20.19 -5.40
N LYS A 56 -11.75 -19.13 -5.83
CA LYS A 56 -11.30 -18.29 -6.96
C LYS A 56 -10.01 -17.52 -6.67
N THR A 57 -9.74 -17.18 -5.40
CA THR A 57 -8.56 -16.38 -5.02
C THR A 57 -7.34 -17.24 -4.72
N TYR A 58 -7.53 -18.37 -4.03
CA TYR A 58 -6.45 -19.22 -3.53
C TYR A 58 -6.35 -20.58 -4.20
N GLY A 59 -7.32 -20.95 -5.04
CA GLY A 59 -7.43 -22.30 -5.61
C GLY A 59 -7.76 -23.37 -4.58
N THR A 60 -8.23 -22.97 -3.39
CA THR A 60 -8.60 -23.89 -2.31
C THR A 60 -9.53 -23.22 -1.30
N THR A 61 -10.38 -24.03 -0.66
CA THR A 61 -11.21 -23.66 0.49
C THR A 61 -10.68 -24.22 1.82
N ASP A 62 -9.47 -24.77 1.84
CA ASP A 62 -8.87 -25.35 3.05
C ASP A 62 -8.53 -24.28 4.11
N LEU A 63 -9.15 -24.40 5.29
CA LEU A 63 -8.93 -23.52 6.44
C LEU A 63 -7.50 -23.56 6.99
N ARG A 64 -6.68 -24.55 6.62
CA ARG A 64 -5.24 -24.57 6.92
C ARG A 64 -4.49 -23.48 6.15
N HIS A 65 -5.01 -23.04 4.99
CA HIS A 65 -4.40 -21.95 4.25
C HIS A 65 -4.64 -20.61 4.97
N PRO A 66 -3.60 -19.83 5.31
CA PRO A 66 -3.75 -18.59 6.05
C PRO A 66 -4.64 -17.55 5.36
N GLY A 67 -4.62 -17.52 4.02
CA GLY A 67 -5.48 -16.64 3.22
C GLY A 67 -6.96 -17.03 3.32
N VAL A 68 -7.26 -18.33 3.23
CA VAL A 68 -8.63 -18.85 3.31
C VAL A 68 -9.19 -18.60 4.72
N LYS A 69 -8.42 -18.91 5.75
CA LYS A 69 -8.82 -18.66 7.14
C LYS A 69 -9.16 -17.19 7.38
N LYS A 70 -8.40 -16.27 6.80
CA LYS A 70 -8.70 -14.84 6.87
C LYS A 70 -9.99 -14.51 6.14
N THR A 71 -10.15 -14.98 4.90
CA THR A 71 -11.36 -14.74 4.11
C THR A 71 -12.61 -15.24 4.80
N LYS A 72 -12.58 -16.46 5.33
CA LYS A 72 -13.68 -17.05 6.08
C LYS A 72 -14.04 -16.35 7.38
N ALA A 73 -13.16 -15.46 7.88
CA ALA A 73 -13.43 -14.62 9.04
C ALA A 73 -14.04 -13.25 8.68
N TYR A 74 -14.31 -12.97 7.40
CA TYR A 74 -14.93 -11.71 7.00
C TYR A 74 -16.41 -11.67 7.39
N LYS A 75 -16.94 -10.46 7.54
CA LYS A 75 -18.37 -10.21 7.79
C LYS A 75 -19.19 -10.41 6.51
N ASP A 76 -20.48 -10.60 6.62
CA ASP A 76 -21.40 -11.01 5.55
C ASP A 76 -21.63 -10.00 4.40
N ARG A 77 -21.23 -8.73 4.56
CA ARG A 77 -21.46 -7.70 3.53
C ARG A 77 -20.18 -6.97 3.12
N PHE A 78 -20.10 -6.64 1.83
CA PHE A 78 -19.17 -5.66 1.29
C PHE A 78 -19.89 -4.39 0.89
N ILE A 79 -19.18 -3.27 1.03
CA ILE A 79 -19.64 -1.98 0.54
C ILE A 79 -18.65 -1.46 -0.50
N GLY A 80 -19.18 -1.14 -1.68
CA GLY A 80 -18.47 -0.54 -2.80
C GLY A 80 -18.87 0.91 -3.00
N GLY A 81 -17.93 1.73 -3.48
CA GLY A 81 -18.16 3.16 -3.61
C GLY A 81 -16.91 3.96 -3.97
N GLY A 82 -17.12 5.23 -4.30
CA GLY A 82 -16.04 6.19 -4.53
C GLY A 82 -15.48 6.72 -3.20
N ILE A 83 -14.18 6.98 -3.13
CA ILE A 83 -13.54 7.60 -1.97
C ILE A 83 -12.96 8.95 -2.37
N THR A 84 -13.34 10.01 -1.64
CA THR A 84 -12.77 11.36 -1.77
C THR A 84 -11.96 11.67 -0.51
N LEU A 85 -10.64 11.80 -0.63
CA LEU A 85 -9.77 12.13 0.49
C LEU A 85 -9.97 13.60 0.90
N ILE A 86 -10.21 13.85 2.19
CA ILE A 86 -10.31 15.20 2.75
C ILE A 86 -8.96 15.64 3.32
N ASN A 87 -8.32 14.74 4.08
CA ASN A 87 -7.04 15.00 4.75
C ASN A 87 -6.03 13.94 4.37
N GLU A 88 -4.84 14.36 3.97
CA GLU A 88 -3.73 13.44 3.73
C GLU A 88 -3.30 12.75 5.03
N PRO A 89 -2.92 11.46 4.99
CA PRO A 89 -2.40 10.78 6.16
C PRO A 89 -1.15 11.48 6.69
N VAL A 90 -1.17 11.88 7.95
CA VAL A 90 0.00 12.45 8.63
C VAL A 90 0.70 11.33 9.38
N PHE A 91 1.96 11.07 9.00
CA PHE A 91 2.82 10.13 9.70
C PHE A 91 3.73 10.88 10.67
N ASN A 92 3.97 10.30 11.86
CA ASN A 92 4.95 10.83 12.80
C ASN A 92 6.37 10.50 12.34
N ALA A 93 7.35 11.27 12.81
CA ALA A 93 8.75 10.91 12.62
C ALA A 93 9.05 9.55 13.30
N PRO A 94 9.91 8.71 12.71
CA PRO A 94 10.69 8.93 11.48
C PRO A 94 9.93 8.59 10.18
N PHE A 95 8.73 8.01 10.25
CA PHE A 95 7.97 7.50 9.10
C PHE A 95 7.63 8.56 8.06
N SER A 96 7.39 9.80 8.48
CA SER A 96 7.15 10.95 7.59
C SER A 96 8.23 11.15 6.54
N ASN A 97 9.48 10.79 6.85
CA ASN A 97 10.62 10.98 5.94
C ASN A 97 10.65 9.95 4.81
N PHE A 98 9.95 8.83 4.99
CA PHE A 98 9.94 7.70 4.07
C PHE A 98 8.63 7.61 3.29
N TRP A 99 7.58 8.29 3.74
CA TRP A 99 6.28 8.28 3.08
C TRP A 99 6.25 9.26 1.91
N LEU A 100 5.90 8.74 0.73
CA LEU A 100 5.73 9.53 -0.49
C LEU A 100 4.42 9.10 -1.16
N THR A 101 3.66 10.08 -1.67
CA THR A 101 2.55 9.79 -2.57
C THR A 101 3.06 9.26 -3.92
N PRO A 102 2.24 8.55 -4.72
CA PRO A 102 2.65 8.09 -6.04
C PRO A 102 3.18 9.19 -6.97
N ARG A 103 2.66 10.42 -6.82
CA ARG A 103 3.18 11.59 -7.55
C ARG A 103 4.56 11.99 -7.06
N GLN A 104 4.74 12.14 -5.75
CA GLN A 104 6.03 12.47 -5.14
C GLN A 104 7.10 11.41 -5.42
N HIS A 105 6.72 10.13 -5.50
CA HIS A 105 7.60 9.04 -5.95
C HIS A 105 8.17 9.33 -7.34
N ARG A 106 7.32 9.61 -8.32
CA ARG A 106 7.77 9.92 -9.69
C ARG A 106 8.65 11.16 -9.73
N ASP A 107 8.33 12.17 -8.92
CA ASP A 107 9.14 13.39 -8.80
C ASP A 107 10.53 13.10 -8.21
N ALA A 108 10.60 12.29 -7.15
CA ALA A 108 11.84 11.88 -6.52
C ALA A 108 12.73 11.06 -7.47
N LEU A 109 12.14 10.13 -8.22
CA LEU A 109 12.84 9.32 -9.22
C LEU A 109 13.42 10.21 -10.35
N ARG A 110 12.62 11.16 -10.85
CA ARG A 110 13.08 12.14 -11.86
C ARG A 110 14.20 13.03 -11.33
N LYS A 111 14.09 13.53 -10.09
CA LYS A 111 15.11 14.36 -9.45
C LYS A 111 16.44 13.61 -9.26
N LYS A 112 16.39 12.31 -8.99
CA LYS A 112 17.58 11.44 -8.94
C LYS A 112 18.11 11.04 -10.33
N GLY A 113 17.42 11.40 -11.41
CA GLY A 113 17.82 11.08 -12.78
C GLY A 113 17.64 9.60 -13.14
N TRP A 114 16.83 8.85 -12.38
CA TRP A 114 16.61 7.43 -12.61
C TRP A 114 15.70 7.22 -13.82
N LYS A 115 16.20 6.49 -14.81
CA LYS A 115 15.43 5.98 -15.95
C LYS A 115 14.92 4.57 -15.71
N ASN A 116 15.71 3.76 -15.01
CA ASN A 116 15.41 2.38 -14.66
C ASN A 116 15.38 2.23 -13.13
N VAL A 117 14.51 1.36 -12.63
CA VAL A 117 14.36 1.13 -11.19
C VAL A 117 14.28 -0.37 -10.92
N VAL A 118 15.16 -0.86 -10.06
CA VAL A 118 15.05 -2.17 -9.44
C VAL A 118 14.25 -2.00 -8.15
N ALA A 119 13.06 -2.58 -8.09
CA ALA A 119 12.21 -2.53 -6.90
C ALA A 119 12.51 -3.72 -5.97
N HIS A 120 12.83 -3.44 -4.71
CA HIS A 120 13.01 -4.45 -3.68
C HIS A 120 11.94 -4.28 -2.61
N GLN A 121 11.01 -5.22 -2.54
CA GLN A 121 9.98 -5.25 -1.51
C GLN A 121 10.47 -6.01 -0.28
N THR A 122 10.42 -5.38 0.89
CA THR A 122 10.84 -6.02 2.14
C THR A 122 9.89 -5.71 3.30
N ARG A 123 9.96 -6.58 4.31
CA ARG A 123 9.35 -6.44 5.64
C ARG A 123 10.37 -6.71 6.76
N ASN A 124 11.64 -6.85 6.38
CA ASN A 124 12.73 -7.30 7.24
C ASN A 124 13.85 -6.26 7.24
N VAL A 125 14.60 -6.23 8.34
CA VAL A 125 15.87 -5.53 8.46
C VAL A 125 16.86 -6.11 7.42
N PRO A 126 17.63 -5.27 6.71
CA PRO A 126 18.59 -5.75 5.74
C PRO A 126 19.74 -6.49 6.42
N HIS A 127 20.27 -7.49 5.72
CA HIS A 127 21.50 -8.19 6.07
C HIS A 127 22.32 -8.35 4.78
N THR A 128 23.54 -8.87 4.88
CA THR A 128 24.48 -9.01 3.74
C THR A 128 23.87 -9.75 2.54
N GLY A 129 23.03 -10.76 2.77
CA GLY A 129 22.26 -11.42 1.70
C GLY A 129 21.31 -10.49 0.93
N HIS A 130 20.54 -9.63 1.62
CA HIS A 130 19.67 -8.64 0.96
C HIS A 130 20.50 -7.61 0.18
N GLU A 131 21.61 -7.15 0.75
CA GLU A 131 22.53 -6.23 0.10
C GLU A 131 23.10 -6.84 -1.19
N ALA A 132 23.59 -8.08 -1.14
CA ALA A 132 24.13 -8.79 -2.29
C ALA A 132 23.09 -8.95 -3.40
N LEU A 133 21.86 -9.36 -3.04
CA LEU A 133 20.75 -9.50 -3.98
C LEU A 133 20.43 -8.17 -4.69
N MET A 134 20.31 -7.08 -3.92
CA MET A 134 20.05 -5.75 -4.47
C MET A 134 21.17 -5.28 -5.41
N LYS A 135 22.43 -5.50 -5.03
CA LYS A 135 23.59 -5.18 -5.87
C LYS A 135 23.61 -5.99 -7.16
N GLN A 136 23.40 -7.31 -7.07
CA GLN A 136 23.36 -8.19 -8.24
C GLN A 136 22.22 -7.83 -9.19
N ALA A 137 21.02 -7.57 -8.67
CA ALA A 137 19.89 -7.12 -9.48
C ALA A 137 20.18 -5.78 -10.16
N TRP A 138 20.83 -4.86 -9.46
CA TRP A 138 21.29 -3.60 -10.06
C TRP A 138 22.35 -3.82 -11.14
N PHE A 139 23.33 -4.72 -10.93
CA PHE A 139 24.30 -5.05 -11.97
C PHE A 139 23.64 -5.65 -13.21
N ALA A 140 22.74 -6.62 -13.04
CA ALA A 140 22.00 -7.23 -14.14
C ALA A 140 21.15 -6.19 -14.91
N ALA A 141 20.48 -5.28 -14.21
CA ALA A 141 19.69 -4.21 -14.84
C ALA A 141 20.54 -3.19 -15.64
N ASN A 142 21.86 -3.21 -15.46
CA ASN A 142 22.80 -2.34 -16.16
C ASN A 142 23.72 -3.08 -17.13
N GLU A 143 23.50 -4.38 -17.37
CA GLU A 143 24.38 -5.22 -18.22
C GLU A 143 24.54 -4.62 -19.64
N ASP A 144 23.45 -4.12 -20.21
CA ASP A 144 23.44 -3.50 -21.55
C ASP A 144 23.77 -2.00 -21.56
N GLN A 145 24.06 -1.40 -20.39
CA GLN A 145 24.26 0.04 -20.26
C GLN A 145 25.75 0.41 -20.21
N SER A 146 26.13 1.51 -20.86
CA SER A 146 27.48 2.05 -20.72
C SER A 146 27.73 2.53 -19.29
N VAL A 147 28.92 2.23 -18.76
CA VAL A 147 29.36 2.54 -17.39
C VAL A 147 29.27 4.05 -17.07
N ASP A 148 29.42 4.91 -18.08
CA ASP A 148 29.34 6.36 -17.92
C ASP A 148 27.89 6.90 -17.85
N THR A 149 26.89 6.04 -18.09
CA THR A 149 25.50 6.44 -18.30
C THR A 149 24.51 5.79 -17.34
N LEU A 150 25.00 5.14 -16.27
CA LEU A 150 24.17 4.40 -15.34
C LEU A 150 23.11 5.30 -14.70
N LYS A 151 21.86 5.13 -15.15
CA LYS A 151 20.66 5.84 -14.67
C LYS A 151 19.68 4.88 -14.01
N THR A 152 20.21 3.86 -13.36
CA THR A 152 19.43 2.85 -12.65
C THR A 152 19.55 3.06 -11.16
N GLY A 153 18.42 3.01 -10.45
CA GLY A 153 18.40 3.01 -8.99
C GLY A 153 17.73 1.78 -8.41
N ILE A 154 17.87 1.62 -7.10
CA ILE A 154 17.28 0.59 -6.27
C ILE A 154 16.28 1.29 -5.35
N LEU A 155 15.01 0.98 -5.57
CA LEU A 155 13.90 1.46 -4.75
C LEU A 155 13.53 0.37 -3.75
N VAL A 156 13.85 0.58 -2.48
CA VAL A 156 13.46 -0.33 -1.40
C VAL A 156 12.10 0.08 -0.87
N ASN A 157 11.09 -0.71 -1.18
CA ASN A 157 9.76 -0.56 -0.64
C ASN A 157 9.66 -1.37 0.66
N ALA A 158 9.54 -0.70 1.80
CA ALA A 158 9.31 -1.34 3.09
C ALA A 158 7.82 -1.37 3.40
N ILE A 159 7.23 -2.57 3.45
CA ILE A 159 5.85 -2.75 3.91
C ILE A 159 5.81 -2.51 5.42
N ILE A 160 5.01 -1.53 5.81
CA ILE A 160 4.56 -1.33 7.18
C ILE A 160 3.07 -1.67 7.29
N GLY A 161 2.67 -2.31 8.38
CA GLY A 161 1.28 -2.74 8.55
C GLY A 161 1.13 -3.91 9.52
N GLN A 162 0.05 -4.70 9.36
CA GLN A 162 -0.21 -5.85 10.22
C GLN A 162 0.97 -6.84 10.23
N LYS A 163 1.64 -6.92 11.39
CA LYS A 163 2.79 -7.79 11.62
C LYS A 163 2.37 -9.21 11.98
N ARG A 164 3.24 -10.17 11.67
CA ARG A 164 3.20 -11.51 12.26
C ARG A 164 4.03 -11.53 13.54
N VAL A 165 3.74 -12.49 14.42
CA VAL A 165 4.57 -12.73 15.61
C VAL A 165 5.99 -13.05 15.13
N GLY A 166 6.98 -12.26 15.58
CA GLY A 166 8.39 -12.39 15.20
C GLY A 166 8.89 -11.39 14.15
N ASP A 167 8.04 -10.54 13.57
CA ASP A 167 8.50 -9.47 12.66
C ASP A 167 9.20 -8.34 13.46
N TYR A 168 10.23 -7.73 12.85
CA TYR A 168 10.94 -6.57 13.40
C TYR A 168 10.01 -5.35 13.53
N ILE A 169 10.33 -4.42 14.44
CA ILE A 169 9.61 -3.13 14.53
C ILE A 169 9.76 -2.33 13.23
N ASP A 170 8.70 -1.63 12.80
CA ASP A 170 8.66 -0.91 11.51
C ASP A 170 9.77 0.15 11.41
N GLU A 171 10.01 0.84 12.51
CA GLU A 171 11.07 1.84 12.62
C GLU A 171 12.45 1.24 12.37
N ALA A 172 12.75 0.08 12.95
CA ALA A 172 14.03 -0.59 12.73
C ALA A 172 14.20 -0.97 11.25
N ILE A 173 13.16 -1.46 10.59
CA ILE A 173 13.22 -1.82 9.16
C ILE A 173 13.58 -0.58 8.33
N LEU A 174 12.86 0.53 8.50
CA LEU A 174 13.09 1.74 7.70
C LEU A 174 14.46 2.38 7.98
N LEU A 175 14.79 2.57 9.26
CA LEU A 175 16.04 3.22 9.64
C LEU A 175 17.25 2.42 9.22
N THR A 176 17.19 1.08 9.27
CA THR A 176 18.30 0.24 8.83
C THR A 176 18.43 0.19 7.30
N GLN A 177 17.32 0.26 6.55
CA GLN A 177 17.39 0.44 5.10
C GLN A 177 18.01 1.80 4.75
N ASP A 178 17.65 2.88 5.45
CA ASP A 178 18.30 4.17 5.26
C ASP A 178 19.78 4.14 5.67
N ALA A 179 20.12 3.38 6.72
CA ALA A 179 21.50 3.19 7.18
C ALA A 179 22.40 2.56 6.11
N LEU A 180 21.87 1.70 5.22
CA LEU A 180 22.66 1.19 4.09
C LEU A 180 23.11 2.31 3.14
N ARG A 181 22.27 3.34 2.97
CA ARG A 181 22.58 4.51 2.15
C ARG A 181 23.53 5.45 2.89
N THR A 182 23.28 5.77 4.15
CA THR A 182 24.07 6.76 4.90
C THR A 182 25.46 6.26 5.29
N ASN A 183 25.63 4.94 5.50
CA ASN A 183 26.93 4.33 5.82
C ASN A 183 27.72 3.85 4.59
N GLY A 184 27.26 4.17 3.37
CA GLY A 184 28.02 3.93 2.15
C GLY A 184 28.01 2.49 1.61
N TYR A 185 27.14 1.61 2.11
CA TYR A 185 26.93 0.29 1.51
C TYR A 185 26.40 0.40 0.08
N PHE A 186 25.61 1.45 -0.18
CA PHE A 186 25.21 1.91 -1.51
C PHE A 186 25.59 3.37 -1.70
N ARG A 187 25.78 3.78 -2.97
CA ARG A 187 25.94 5.19 -3.32
C ARG A 187 24.62 5.94 -3.08
N GLU A 188 24.72 7.20 -2.66
CA GLU A 188 23.56 8.04 -2.33
C GLU A 188 22.56 8.21 -3.50
N ASN A 189 23.09 8.22 -4.72
CA ASN A 189 22.31 8.31 -5.95
C ASN A 189 21.78 6.96 -6.45
N VAL A 190 22.08 5.83 -5.80
CA VAL A 190 21.67 4.49 -6.23
C VAL A 190 20.56 3.92 -5.35
N HIS A 191 20.52 4.23 -4.06
CA HIS A 191 19.57 3.61 -3.12
C HIS A 191 18.55 4.61 -2.57
N MET A 192 17.29 4.20 -2.49
CA MET A 192 16.22 4.97 -1.85
C MET A 192 15.25 4.05 -1.12
N GLY A 193 15.16 4.21 0.21
CA GLY A 193 14.16 3.54 1.04
C GLY A 193 12.87 4.35 1.11
N VAL A 194 11.73 3.68 0.97
CA VAL A 194 10.41 4.29 1.00
C VAL A 194 9.43 3.44 1.81
N LEU A 195 8.46 4.11 2.38
CA LEU A 195 7.40 3.54 3.19
C LEU A 195 6.22 3.14 2.32
N HIS A 196 5.73 1.92 2.48
CA HIS A 196 4.44 1.52 1.94
C HIS A 196 3.45 1.28 3.07
N ALA A 197 2.51 2.21 3.19
CA ALA A 197 1.46 2.18 4.20
C ALA A 197 0.21 1.50 3.64
N LEU A 198 -0.26 0.47 4.33
CA LEU A 198 -1.58 -0.14 4.11
C LEU A 198 -2.53 0.32 5.22
N GLY A 199 -3.35 1.34 4.95
CA GLY A 199 -4.28 1.91 5.93
C GLY A 199 -5.53 1.06 6.18
N HIS A 200 -6.05 1.12 7.41
CA HIS A 200 -7.39 0.67 7.80
C HIS A 200 -8.16 1.90 8.29
N ALA A 201 -9.32 2.21 7.71
CA ALA A 201 -10.17 3.34 8.11
C ALA A 201 -11.53 2.84 8.65
N LEU A 202 -12.08 3.53 9.64
CA LEU A 202 -13.40 3.24 10.22
C LEU A 202 -14.44 4.16 9.60
N CYS A 203 -15.61 3.62 9.26
CA CYS A 203 -16.68 4.37 8.61
C CYS A 203 -17.65 4.96 9.64
N ARG A 204 -18.09 6.21 9.46
CA ARG A 204 -19.12 6.90 10.25
C ARG A 204 -20.05 7.71 9.35
N PRO A 205 -21.30 7.97 9.74
CA PRO A 205 -22.20 8.80 8.94
C PRO A 205 -21.70 10.26 8.82
N PRO A 206 -21.96 10.97 7.71
CA PRO A 206 -21.52 12.34 7.52
C PRO A 206 -22.25 13.30 8.45
N ARG A 207 -21.52 14.25 9.03
CA ARG A 207 -22.10 15.41 9.72
C ARG A 207 -21.99 16.61 8.77
N GLY A 208 -23.09 16.94 8.09
CA GLY A 208 -23.18 18.16 7.26
C GLY A 208 -22.72 18.01 5.81
N HIS A 209 -23.25 18.89 4.95
CA HIS A 209 -23.16 18.87 3.49
C HIS A 209 -21.87 19.56 3.01
N LEU A 210 -21.05 18.89 2.19
CA LEU A 210 -19.89 19.49 1.51
C LEU A 210 -19.95 19.20 -0.01
N PRO A 211 -19.56 20.15 -0.89
CA PRO A 211 -19.64 19.98 -2.34
C PRO A 211 -18.44 19.20 -2.90
N ARG A 212 -18.64 18.48 -4.01
CA ARG A 212 -17.61 17.69 -4.72
C ARG A 212 -17.11 18.42 -5.97
N ASP A 213 -15.80 18.35 -6.22
CA ASP A 213 -15.17 18.70 -7.50
C ASP A 213 -14.26 17.56 -8.00
N SER A 214 -13.97 17.57 -9.30
CA SER A 214 -13.70 16.38 -10.13
C SER A 214 -12.29 16.32 -10.78
N GLN A 215 -11.91 15.09 -11.16
CA GLN A 215 -10.91 14.65 -12.18
C GLN A 215 -9.42 14.48 -11.81
N ASP A 216 -8.79 13.33 -12.13
CA ASP A 216 -8.10 13.03 -13.41
C ASP A 216 -7.12 11.82 -13.28
N GLU A 217 -7.09 10.91 -14.26
CA GLU A 217 -6.39 9.60 -14.25
C GLU A 217 -5.11 9.59 -15.13
N SER A 218 -4.03 8.95 -14.66
CA SER A 218 -2.97 8.42 -15.55
C SER A 218 -2.21 7.22 -14.96
N ARG A 219 -2.05 6.15 -15.77
CA ARG A 219 -1.56 4.79 -15.43
C ARG A 219 -0.04 4.63 -15.46
N VAL A 220 0.50 3.71 -14.65
CA VAL A 220 1.90 3.20 -14.67
C VAL A 220 1.87 1.67 -14.60
N HIS A 221 2.71 0.98 -15.37
CA HIS A 221 2.80 -0.49 -15.42
C HIS A 221 3.89 -1.07 -14.51
N THR A 222 3.59 -2.22 -13.88
CA THR A 222 4.49 -3.01 -13.01
C THR A 222 4.64 -4.43 -13.56
N SER A 223 5.88 -4.90 -13.72
CA SER A 223 6.21 -6.30 -14.07
C SER A 223 6.31 -7.17 -12.82
N HIS A 224 5.66 -8.34 -12.87
CA HIS A 224 5.67 -9.38 -11.83
C HIS A 224 6.95 -10.23 -11.89
#